data_AF-A0A8X6FWG1-F1
#
_entry.id   AF-A0A8X6FWG1-F1
#
_cell.length_a   1.000
_cell.length_b   1.000
_cell.length_c   1.000
_cell.angle_alpha   90.00
_cell.angle_beta   90.00
_cell.angle_gamma   90.00
#
_symmetry.space_group_name_H-M   'P 1'
#
loop_
_entity.id
_entity.type
_entity.pdbx_description
1 polymer ?
#
loop_
_entity_poly.entity_id
_entity_poly.type
_entity_poly.pdbx_seq_one_letter_code
_entity_poly.pdbx_strand_id
1 'polypeptide(L)'
;MSNVYTDLKTTFNSIIDLSNFPLDHELFSSQNKGVLGALKCETTSPIKEFIALKCKMYCLVYNDQAKKTAKGMKEEQVKRFTADLYKSVLNNQLFLRHQQQNITQNIIKLKL
;
A
#
# COMPACT_ATOMS: atom_id res chain seq x y z
N MET A 1 -4.15 -23.59 18.26
CA MET A 1 -3.46 -22.45 17.62
C MET A 1 -4.54 -21.51 17.13
N SER A 2 -4.54 -20.25 17.56
CA SER A 2 -5.45 -19.24 16.99
C SER A 2 -5.07 -18.99 15.54
N ASN A 3 -6.05 -19.02 14.65
CA ASN A 3 -5.88 -18.67 13.25
C ASN A 3 -6.42 -17.24 13.08
N VAL A 4 -5.60 -16.35 12.53
CA VAL A 4 -5.98 -14.95 12.27
C VAL A 4 -7.31 -14.86 11.51
N TYR A 5 -7.57 -15.80 10.59
CA TYR A 5 -8.83 -15.84 9.85
C TYR A 5 -10.04 -16.12 10.74
N THR A 6 -9.89 -16.98 11.75
CA THR A 6 -10.95 -17.23 12.73
C THR A 6 -11.23 -15.95 13.52
N ASP A 7 -10.18 -15.28 14.00
CA ASP A 7 -10.34 -14.03 14.76
C ASP A 7 -11.02 -12.93 13.94
N LEU A 8 -10.69 -12.82 12.64
CA LEU A 8 -11.35 -11.90 11.72
C LEU A 8 -12.85 -12.21 11.55
N LYS A 9 -13.19 -13.50 11.47
CA LYS A 9 -14.57 -13.96 11.27
C LYS A 9 -15.43 -13.88 12.53
N THR A 10 -14.84 -14.05 13.71
CA THR A 10 -15.58 -14.12 14.98
C THR A 10 -15.41 -12.87 15.81
N THR A 11 -14.17 -12.51 16.15
CA THR A 11 -13.83 -11.49 17.15
C THR A 11 -13.95 -10.08 16.57
N PHE A 12 -13.57 -9.90 15.30
CA PHE A 12 -13.51 -8.58 14.66
C PHE A 12 -14.61 -8.32 13.62
N ASN A 13 -15.53 -9.26 13.41
CA ASN A 13 -16.53 -9.17 12.34
C ASN A 13 -17.48 -7.96 12.45
N SER A 14 -17.61 -7.36 13.62
CA SER A 14 -18.46 -6.20 13.86
C SER A 14 -17.78 -4.87 13.51
N ILE A 15 -16.46 -4.87 13.38
CA ILE A 15 -15.66 -3.65 13.14
C ILE A 15 -14.86 -3.70 11.86
N ILE A 16 -14.72 -4.85 11.19
CA ILE A 16 -13.88 -5.00 10.01
C ILE A 16 -14.71 -5.21 8.73
N ASP A 17 -14.38 -4.48 7.67
CA ASP A 17 -14.92 -4.64 6.32
C ASP A 17 -14.10 -5.71 5.57
N LEU A 18 -14.74 -6.86 5.35
CA LEU A 18 -14.22 -8.02 4.61
C LEU A 18 -14.86 -8.14 3.21
N SER A 19 -15.55 -7.11 2.76
CA SER A 19 -16.30 -7.13 1.49
C SER A 19 -15.41 -7.14 0.25
N ASN A 20 -14.09 -6.97 0.42
CA ASN A 20 -13.11 -7.05 -0.67
C ASN A 20 -12.65 -8.48 -0.96
N PHE A 21 -12.91 -9.45 -0.08
CA PHE A 21 -12.62 -10.85 -0.35
C PHE A 21 -13.46 -11.37 -1.55
N PRO A 22 -12.99 -12.39 -2.28
CA PRO A 22 -13.80 -13.06 -3.30
C PRO A 22 -15.10 -13.62 -2.71
N LEU A 23 -16.19 -13.63 -3.47
CA LEU A 23 -17.50 -14.10 -3.00
C LEU A 23 -17.48 -15.55 -2.46
N ASP A 24 -16.64 -16.39 -3.06
CA ASP A 24 -16.48 -17.80 -2.67
C ASP A 24 -15.58 -18.01 -1.44
N HIS A 25 -15.00 -16.93 -0.88
CA HIS A 25 -14.08 -17.01 0.25
C HIS A 25 -14.85 -17.02 1.58
N GLU A 26 -14.41 -17.87 2.52
CA GLU A 26 -15.09 -18.05 3.83
C GLU A 26 -15.25 -16.75 4.65
N LEU A 27 -14.32 -15.81 4.48
CA LEU A 27 -14.33 -14.51 5.16
C LEU A 27 -15.14 -13.43 4.47
N PHE A 28 -15.65 -13.68 3.26
CA PHE A 28 -16.43 -12.69 2.57
C PHE A 28 -17.68 -12.33 3.38
N SER A 29 -17.84 -11.04 3.66
CA SER A 29 -19.02 -10.50 4.31
C SER A 29 -19.26 -9.07 3.82
N SER A 30 -20.50 -8.79 3.40
CA SER A 30 -20.93 -7.45 3.00
C SER A 30 -21.44 -6.59 4.16
N GLN A 31 -21.47 -7.13 5.39
CA GLN A 31 -22.06 -6.50 6.57
C GLN A 31 -21.52 -5.09 6.86
N ASN A 32 -20.19 -4.89 6.77
CA ASN A 32 -19.54 -3.62 7.08
C ASN A 32 -19.08 -2.85 5.83
N LYS A 33 -19.58 -3.21 4.64
CA LYS A 33 -19.13 -2.63 3.38
C LYS A 33 -19.37 -1.12 3.36
N GLY A 34 -18.30 -0.34 3.43
CA GLY A 34 -18.36 1.13 3.40
C GLY A 34 -18.98 1.77 4.65
N VAL A 35 -19.09 1.04 5.76
CA VAL A 35 -19.56 1.59 7.04
C VAL A 35 -18.51 2.53 7.63
N LEU A 36 -18.93 3.73 8.01
CA LEU A 36 -18.03 4.71 8.63
C LEU A 36 -17.54 4.19 9.99
N GLY A 37 -16.23 4.28 10.23
CA GLY A 37 -15.60 3.80 11.46
C GLY A 37 -15.23 2.31 11.43
N ALA A 38 -15.63 1.56 10.41
CA ALA A 38 -15.14 0.20 10.19
C ALA A 38 -13.70 0.21 9.64
N LEU A 39 -12.90 -0.75 10.08
CA LEU A 39 -11.56 -1.01 9.59
C LEU A 39 -11.65 -1.78 8.26
N LYS A 40 -11.03 -1.28 7.20
CA LYS A 40 -11.00 -2.02 5.94
C LYS A 40 -9.82 -2.98 5.91
N CYS A 41 -10.08 -4.26 5.63
CA CYS A 41 -9.02 -5.17 5.26
C CYS A 41 -8.53 -4.78 3.86
N GLU A 42 -7.35 -4.16 3.72
CA GLU A 42 -6.88 -3.66 2.41
C GLU A 42 -6.28 -4.78 1.53
N THR A 43 -5.74 -5.82 2.16
CA THR A 43 -5.11 -6.96 1.47
C THR A 43 -5.95 -8.21 1.70
N THR A 44 -6.54 -8.76 0.64
CA THR A 44 -7.30 -10.02 0.67
C THR A 44 -6.43 -11.25 0.85
N SER A 45 -5.12 -11.07 0.92
CA SER A 45 -4.16 -12.16 1.03
C SER A 45 -3.01 -11.80 1.96
N PRO A 46 -2.39 -12.81 2.59
CA PRO A 46 -1.31 -12.59 3.53
C PRO A 46 -0.19 -11.74 2.95
N ILE A 47 0.26 -10.78 3.75
CA ILE A 47 1.46 -10.01 3.46
C ILE A 47 2.64 -10.98 3.57
N LYS A 48 3.40 -11.14 2.48
CA LYS A 48 4.60 -11.98 2.44
C LYS A 48 5.80 -11.24 3.04
N GLU A 49 5.89 -9.93 2.75
CA GLU A 49 7.02 -9.11 3.17
C GLU A 49 6.63 -7.64 3.29
N PHE A 50 7.24 -6.94 4.25
CA PHE A 50 7.11 -5.50 4.43
C PHE A 50 8.49 -4.86 4.63
N ILE A 51 8.86 -3.94 3.73
CA ILE A 51 10.17 -3.26 3.73
C ILE A 51 9.93 -1.77 3.99
N ALA A 52 10.26 -1.31 5.18
CA ALA A 52 10.07 0.07 5.61
C ALA A 52 11.39 0.85 5.58
N LEU A 53 11.46 1.91 4.76
CA LEU A 53 12.63 2.79 4.72
C LEU A 53 12.45 4.04 5.59
N LYS A 54 11.29 4.69 5.47
CA LYS A 54 10.88 5.85 6.28
C LYS A 54 9.37 6.02 6.24
N CYS A 55 8.85 6.96 7.03
CA CYS A 55 7.44 7.36 6.95
C CYS A 55 7.04 7.67 5.50
N LYS A 56 5.96 7.03 5.03
CA LYS A 56 5.44 7.16 3.65
C LYS A 56 6.43 6.73 2.54
N MET A 57 7.41 5.89 2.87
CA MET A 57 8.28 5.22 1.92
C MET A 57 8.52 3.76 2.31
N TYR A 58 7.82 2.86 1.64
CA TYR A 58 7.83 1.43 1.96
C TYR A 58 7.38 0.59 0.76
N CYS A 59 7.68 -0.70 0.81
CA CYS A 59 7.21 -1.71 -0.13
C CYS A 59 6.47 -2.81 0.62
N LEU A 60 5.26 -3.14 0.19
CA LEU A 60 4.42 -4.20 0.75
C LEU A 60 4.20 -5.28 -0.31
N VAL A 61 4.65 -6.51 -0.05
CA VAL A 61 4.57 -7.63 -0.98
C VAL A 61 3.45 -8.59 -0.56
N TYR A 62 2.52 -8.87 -1.47
CA TYR A 62 1.37 -9.77 -1.28
C TYR A 62 0.90 -10.28 -2.65
N ASN A 63 0.41 -11.53 -2.75
CA ASN A 63 -0.07 -12.15 -4.01
C ASN A 63 0.79 -11.85 -5.25
N ASP A 64 2.11 -11.96 -5.11
CA ASP A 64 3.10 -11.74 -6.18
C ASP A 64 3.11 -10.31 -6.74
N GLN A 65 2.44 -9.39 -6.06
CA GLN A 65 2.44 -7.96 -6.31
C GLN A 65 3.22 -7.23 -5.21
N ALA A 66 3.67 -6.02 -5.54
CA ALA A 66 4.36 -5.14 -4.62
C ALA A 66 3.72 -3.74 -4.65
N LYS A 67 3.03 -3.37 -3.57
CA LYS A 67 2.53 -2.02 -3.36
C LYS A 67 3.67 -1.14 -2.85
N LYS A 68 4.11 -0.23 -3.71
CA LYS A 68 5.25 0.66 -3.48
C LYS A 68 4.75 2.05 -3.13
N THR A 69 5.27 2.60 -2.04
CA THR A 69 4.99 3.96 -1.60
C THR A 69 6.32 4.69 -1.50
N ALA A 70 6.41 5.88 -2.08
CA ALA A 70 7.58 6.74 -1.99
C ALA A 70 7.16 8.21 -2.12
N LYS A 71 6.57 8.76 -1.06
CA LYS A 71 6.06 10.15 -1.08
C LYS A 71 7.19 11.13 -1.42
N GLY A 72 6.88 12.07 -2.31
CA GLY A 72 7.83 13.05 -2.86
C GLY A 72 8.46 12.62 -4.19
N MET A 73 8.30 11.36 -4.60
CA MET A 73 8.68 10.89 -5.93
C MET A 73 7.49 10.95 -6.89
N LYS A 74 7.78 11.21 -8.17
CA LYS A 74 6.80 11.11 -9.26
C LYS A 74 6.37 9.66 -9.38
N GLU A 75 5.08 9.42 -9.53
CA GLU A 75 4.49 8.07 -9.57
C GLU A 75 5.16 7.19 -10.63
N GLU A 76 5.44 7.76 -11.81
CA GLU A 76 6.11 7.05 -12.90
C GLU A 76 7.52 6.54 -12.52
N GLN A 77 8.21 7.23 -11.62
CA GLN A 77 9.50 6.74 -11.10
C GLN A 77 9.29 5.61 -10.10
N VAL A 78 8.27 5.71 -9.24
CA VAL A 78 7.96 4.67 -8.24
C VAL A 78 7.55 3.34 -8.90
N LYS A 79 6.88 3.40 -10.06
CA LYS A 79 6.55 2.20 -10.85
C LYS A 79 7.79 1.37 -11.20
N ARG A 80 8.93 2.03 -11.46
CA ARG A 80 10.20 1.37 -11.82
C ARG A 80 10.92 0.71 -10.64
N PHE A 81 10.56 1.05 -9.40
CA PHE A 81 11.20 0.44 -8.23
C PHE A 81 10.75 -1.02 -8.07
N THR A 82 11.64 -1.85 -7.53
CA THR A 82 11.39 -3.28 -7.24
C THR A 82 11.52 -3.54 -5.75
N ALA A 83 10.97 -4.63 -5.24
CA ALA A 83 11.14 -4.99 -3.82
C ALA A 83 12.63 -5.12 -3.45
N ASP A 84 13.43 -5.73 -4.32
CA ASP A 84 14.88 -5.86 -4.11
C ASP A 84 15.59 -4.52 -4.00
N LEU A 85 15.17 -3.51 -4.79
CA LEU A 85 15.70 -2.16 -4.66
C LEU A 85 15.50 -1.60 -3.26
N TYR A 86 14.29 -1.76 -2.69
CA TYR A 86 14.01 -1.34 -1.33
C TYR A 86 14.87 -2.11 -0.32
N LYS A 87 15.10 -3.42 -0.52
CA LYS A 87 16.00 -4.21 0.34
C LYS A 87 17.44 -3.74 0.27
N SER A 88 17.98 -3.50 -0.92
CA SER A 88 19.36 -3.02 -1.09
C SER A 88 19.56 -1.65 -0.44
N VAL A 89 18.57 -0.75 -0.54
CA VAL A 89 18.63 0.54 0.17
C VAL A 89 18.54 0.34 1.68
N LEU A 90 17.62 -0.50 2.18
CA LEU A 90 17.47 -0.78 3.61
C LEU A 90 18.76 -1.35 4.21
N ASN A 91 19.42 -2.25 3.47
CA ASN A 91 20.67 -2.90 3.87
C ASN A 91 21.91 -2.03 3.64
N ASN A 92 21.75 -0.74 3.30
CA ASN A 92 22.82 0.21 2.99
C ASN A 92 23.78 -0.25 1.87
N GLN A 93 23.32 -1.14 0.99
CA GLN A 93 24.08 -1.62 -0.17
C GLN A 93 23.98 -0.64 -1.35
N LEU A 94 23.00 0.28 -1.32
CA LEU A 94 22.71 1.21 -2.40
C LEU A 94 22.24 2.56 -1.86
N PHE A 95 22.79 3.64 -2.42
CA PHE A 95 22.26 5.00 -2.21
C PHE A 95 21.75 5.56 -3.53
N LEU A 96 20.48 5.94 -3.56
CA LEU A 96 19.82 6.48 -4.76
C LEU A 96 19.48 7.95 -4.59
N ARG A 97 19.90 8.77 -5.56
CA ARG A 97 19.46 10.16 -5.71
C ARG A 97 18.85 10.33 -7.09
N HIS A 98 17.58 10.74 -7.14
CA HIS A 98 16.88 10.99 -8.39
C HIS A 98 16.62 12.49 -8.55
N GLN A 99 17.10 13.08 -9.64
CA GLN A 99 16.80 14.45 -10.01
C GLN A 99 15.50 14.50 -10.81
N GLN A 100 14.55 15.34 -10.39
CA GLN A 100 13.29 15.52 -11.09
C GLN A 100 13.31 16.82 -11.89
N GLN A 101 12.90 16.75 -13.16
CA GLN A 101 12.73 17.91 -14.03
C GLN A 101 11.25 18.19 -14.23
N ASN A 102 10.90 19.48 -14.27
CA ASN A 102 9.57 19.97 -14.62
C ASN A 102 9.71 20.97 -15.76
N ILE A 103 8.83 20.89 -16.76
CA ILE A 103 8.73 21.87 -17.83
C ILE A 103 7.61 22.84 -17.44
N THR A 104 7.92 24.13 -17.39
CA THR A 104 6.94 25.18 -17.04
C THR A 104 6.99 26.29 -18.08
N GLN A 105 5.82 26.75 -18.53
CA GLN A 105 5.70 27.96 -19.34
C GLN A 105 5.63 29.20 -18.44
N ASN A 106 6.23 30.31 -18.88
CA ASN A 106 6.23 31.56 -18.13
C ASN A 106 4.88 32.26 -18.33
N ILE A 107 3.94 32.09 -17.40
CA ILE A 107 2.66 32.80 -17.43
C ILE A 107 2.85 34.15 -16.74
N ILE A 108 3.00 35.21 -17.51
CA ILE A 108 2.86 36.57 -16.98
C ILE A 108 1.40 36.72 -16.53
N LYS A 109 1.16 36.70 -15.22
CA LYS A 109 -0.15 37.05 -14.66
C LYS A 109 -0.38 38.53 -14.96
N LEU A 110 -1.12 38.84 -16.02
CA LEU A 110 -1.81 40.12 -16.15
C LEU A 110 -2.76 40.20 -14.95
N LYS A 111 -2.37 41.00 -13.94
CA LYS A 111 -3.29 41.46 -12.90
C LYS A 111 -4.33 42.33 -13.62
N LEU A 112 -5.54 41.79 -13.77
CA LEU A 112 -6.75 42.60 -13.95
C LEU A 112 -7.10 43.25 -12.63
#